data_AF-A0A7J2HHY3-F1
#
_entry.id   AF-A0A7J2HHY3-F1
#
_cell.length_a   1.000
_cell.length_b   1.000
_cell.length_c   1.000
_cell.angle_alpha   90.00
_cell.angle_beta   90.00
_cell.angle_gamma   90.00
#
_symmetry.space_group_name_H-M   'P 1'
#
loop_
_entity.id
_entity.type
_entity.pdbx_description
1 polymer ?
#
loop_
_entity_poly.entity_id
_entity_poly.type
_entity_poly.pdbx_seq_one_letter_code
_entity_poly.pdbx_strand_id
1 'polypeptide(L)'
;MTSLRVLLFRRGSGCWDATSRCLKLKHGFRARDLEQLELRLVLDDPSTQLDYVKAGNRVQVKLDDRTIFDGVIHERKISQSDRLECEVAAYTSLIRYERYIVYRFYQAGTRAGEIIRDLGKLIDGEIPVNLSGVEDGDSLLSPWRIENETALKVMRSVARGTSCWLRMKPCLSYLSFDGVDDRVEVAHSASLNISSSITVEAHVRPSESPFSDRR
;
A
#
# COMPACT_ATOMS: atom_id res chain seq x y z
N MET A 1 19.36 19.89 8.44
CA MET A 1 19.47 18.61 9.17
C MET A 1 18.39 17.71 8.63
N THR A 2 18.75 16.53 8.14
CA THR A 2 17.80 15.55 7.60
C THR A 2 17.08 14.86 8.76
N SER A 3 15.75 14.88 8.79
CA SER A 3 14.91 14.31 9.83
C SER A 3 14.23 13.04 9.33
N LEU A 4 14.62 11.89 9.89
CA LEU A 4 14.00 10.60 9.60
C LEU A 4 12.98 10.26 10.69
N ARG A 5 11.76 9.89 10.29
CA ARG A 5 10.69 9.47 11.21
C ARG A 5 10.18 8.08 10.90
N VAL A 6 9.99 7.27 11.94
CA VAL A 6 9.42 5.92 11.85
C VAL A 6 8.07 5.90 12.57
N LEU A 7 6.99 5.75 11.80
CA LEU A 7 5.61 5.82 12.29
C LEU A 7 4.94 4.46 12.15
N LEU A 8 4.41 3.92 13.26
CA LEU A 8 3.63 2.68 13.28
C LEU A 8 2.17 2.99 13.58
N PHE A 9 1.25 2.31 12.89
CA PHE A 9 -0.17 2.57 13.01
C PHE A 9 -0.91 1.30 13.44
N ARG A 10 -1.62 1.37 14.56
CA ARG A 10 -2.52 0.29 15.00
C ARG A 10 -3.85 0.36 14.22
N ARG A 11 -4.52 -0.78 14.07
CA ARG A 11 -5.90 -0.81 13.57
C ARG A 11 -6.80 0.09 14.42
N GLY A 12 -7.56 0.98 13.77
CA GLY A 12 -8.64 1.73 14.42
C GLY A 12 -8.38 3.21 14.76
N SER A 13 -7.17 3.78 14.54
CA SER A 13 -6.79 5.23 14.57
C SER A 13 -5.63 5.64 15.51
N GLY A 14 -4.73 4.74 15.91
CA GLY A 14 -3.53 5.15 16.69
C GLY A 14 -2.27 5.25 15.84
N CYS A 15 -1.46 6.27 16.06
CA CYS A 15 -0.11 6.42 15.51
C CYS A 15 0.91 6.48 16.64
N TRP A 16 1.99 5.70 16.52
CA TRP A 16 3.15 5.74 17.40
C TRP A 16 4.37 6.20 16.61
N ASP A 17 4.99 7.28 17.05
CA ASP A 17 6.30 7.71 16.57
C ASP A 17 7.41 6.92 17.30
N ALA A 18 7.96 5.92 16.62
CA ALA A 18 8.99 5.03 17.15
C ALA A 18 10.41 5.48 16.81
N THR A 19 10.59 6.72 16.32
CA THR A 19 11.88 7.22 15.84
C THR A 19 12.97 7.12 16.91
N SER A 20 12.69 7.55 18.14
CA SER A 20 13.63 7.48 19.26
C SER A 20 13.88 6.06 19.78
N ARG A 21 13.09 5.08 19.34
CA ARG A 21 13.16 3.67 19.76
C ARG A 21 13.71 2.75 18.68
N CYS A 22 14.02 3.28 17.51
CA CYS A 22 14.57 2.53 16.39
C CYS A 22 16.08 2.34 16.56
N LEU A 23 16.50 1.10 16.85
CA LEU A 23 17.92 0.71 16.95
C LEU A 23 18.53 0.47 15.58
N LYS A 24 17.73 -0.02 14.63
CA LYS A 24 18.17 -0.37 13.29
C LYS A 24 17.04 -0.20 12.31
N LEU A 25 17.34 0.40 11.17
CA LEU A 25 16.47 0.50 10.02
C LEU A 25 17.24 0.02 8.78
N LYS A 26 16.64 -0.88 8.01
CA LYS A 26 17.12 -1.26 6.69
C LYS A 26 15.97 -1.19 5.70
N HIS A 27 16.17 -0.44 4.63
CA HIS A 27 15.20 -0.26 3.55
C HIS A 27 15.86 -0.67 2.23
N GLY A 28 15.15 -1.46 1.41
CA GLY A 28 15.65 -1.91 0.12
C GLY A 28 14.71 -2.92 -0.55
N PHE A 29 15.21 -3.63 -1.55
CA PHE A 29 14.50 -4.72 -2.23
C PHE A 29 15.09 -6.08 -1.84
N ARG A 30 14.25 -7.12 -1.64
CA ARG A 30 14.70 -8.49 -1.33
C ARG A 30 14.05 -9.54 -2.23
N ALA A 31 14.34 -10.83 -1.99
CA ALA A 31 14.06 -12.02 -2.81
C ALA A 31 12.67 -12.14 -3.47
N ARG A 32 11.67 -11.37 -3.01
CA ARG A 32 10.33 -11.30 -3.60
C ARG A 32 10.16 -10.17 -4.63
N ASP A 33 11.24 -9.48 -5.02
CA ASP A 33 11.23 -8.23 -5.79
C ASP A 33 10.30 -7.15 -5.19
N LEU A 34 10.02 -7.26 -3.89
CA LEU A 34 9.22 -6.32 -3.14
C LEU A 34 10.13 -5.41 -2.31
N GLU A 35 9.77 -4.14 -2.30
CA GLU A 35 10.34 -3.17 -1.37
C GLU A 35 10.01 -3.60 0.07
N GLN A 36 11.04 -3.70 0.89
CA GLN A 36 11.02 -4.19 2.26
C GLN A 36 11.63 -3.17 3.22
N LEU A 37 11.03 -3.08 4.40
CA LEU A 37 11.55 -2.39 5.56
C LEU A 37 11.79 -3.40 6.68
N GLU A 38 13.00 -3.39 7.24
CA GLU A 38 13.34 -4.10 8.47
C GLU A 38 13.62 -3.07 9.57
N LEU A 39 12.96 -3.24 10.72
CA LEU A 39 13.16 -2.41 11.89
C LEU A 39 13.57 -3.28 13.08
N ARG A 40 14.46 -2.76 13.92
CA ARG A 40 14.67 -3.26 15.29
C ARG A 40 14.30 -2.14 16.25
N LEU A 41 13.30 -2.40 17.09
CA LEU A 41 12.72 -1.42 18.02
C LEU A 41 12.95 -1.86 19.47
N VAL A 42 13.20 -0.91 20.37
CA VAL A 42 13.08 -1.12 21.82
C VAL A 42 11.65 -0.86 22.25
N LEU A 43 11.10 -1.75 23.08
CA LEU A 43 9.78 -1.62 23.68
C LEU A 43 9.91 -1.32 25.18
N ASP A 44 9.77 -0.06 25.57
CA ASP A 44 9.85 0.37 26.97
C ASP A 44 8.49 0.47 27.67
N ASP A 45 7.42 0.56 26.88
CA ASP A 45 6.05 0.35 27.35
C ASP A 45 5.40 -0.75 26.50
N PRO A 46 5.72 -2.03 26.79
CA PRO A 46 5.19 -3.16 26.02
C PRO A 46 3.66 -3.22 26.04
N SER A 47 3.02 -2.72 27.10
CA SER A 47 1.57 -2.79 27.28
C SER A 47 0.80 -2.05 26.18
N THR A 48 1.38 -0.97 25.66
CA THR A 48 0.81 -0.17 24.57
C THR A 48 1.48 -0.43 23.23
N GLN A 49 2.81 -0.59 23.21
CA GLN A 49 3.60 -0.64 21.97
C GLN A 49 3.43 -1.95 21.22
N LEU A 50 3.12 -3.05 21.92
CA LEU A 50 2.88 -4.35 21.28
C LEU A 50 1.70 -4.31 20.31
N ASP A 51 0.72 -3.44 20.52
CA ASP A 51 -0.42 -3.27 19.62
C ASP A 51 -0.07 -2.63 18.28
N TYR A 52 1.01 -1.83 18.23
CA TYR A 52 1.47 -1.14 17.02
C TYR A 52 2.31 -2.02 16.11
N VAL A 53 3.04 -2.99 16.68
CA VAL A 53 3.95 -3.88 15.93
C VAL A 53 3.28 -5.17 15.43
N LYS A 54 1.95 -5.33 15.56
CA LYS A 54 1.21 -6.52 15.11
C LYS A 54 1.29 -6.70 13.59
N ALA A 55 1.37 -7.96 13.14
CA ALA A 55 1.24 -8.28 11.72
C ALA A 55 -0.09 -7.76 11.16
N GLY A 56 -0.04 -7.18 9.96
CA GLY A 56 -1.17 -6.52 9.31
C GLY A 56 -1.32 -5.02 9.60
N ASN A 57 -0.60 -4.49 10.61
CA ASN A 57 -0.56 -3.04 10.88
C ASN A 57 0.26 -2.30 9.83
N ARG A 58 -0.01 -1.00 9.67
CA ARG A 58 0.70 -0.15 8.72
C ARG A 58 1.95 0.44 9.38
N VAL A 59 3.00 0.62 8.60
CA VAL A 59 4.22 1.31 8.99
C VAL A 59 4.62 2.28 7.88
N GLN A 60 5.08 3.47 8.27
CA GLN A 60 5.53 4.51 7.36
C GLN A 60 6.89 5.04 7.82
N VAL A 61 7.79 5.27 6.86
CA VAL A 61 9.05 5.97 7.11
C VAL A 61 9.07 7.25 6.30
N LYS A 62 9.36 8.36 6.97
CA LYS A 62 9.49 9.67 6.35
C LYS A 62 10.92 10.19 6.45
N LEU A 63 11.34 10.91 5.42
CA LEU A 63 12.58 11.66 5.35
C LEU A 63 12.24 13.09 4.96
N ASP A 64 12.48 14.06 5.85
CA ASP A 64 12.14 15.48 5.62
C ASP A 64 10.68 15.64 5.13
N ASP A 65 9.75 15.01 5.87
CA ASP A 65 8.31 14.92 5.59
C ASP A 65 7.88 14.17 4.32
N ARG A 66 8.83 13.77 3.46
CA ARG A 66 8.56 12.89 2.32
C ARG A 66 8.47 11.44 2.79
N THR A 67 7.36 10.77 2.47
CA THR A 67 7.23 9.32 2.70
C THR A 67 8.16 8.55 1.76
N ILE A 68 9.19 7.92 2.34
CA ILE A 68 10.15 7.07 1.62
C ILE A 68 9.76 5.59 1.66
N PHE A 69 8.96 5.16 2.63
CA PHE A 69 8.40 3.81 2.70
C PHE A 69 6.98 3.85 3.27
N ASP A 70 6.07 3.07 2.70
CA ASP A 70 4.72 2.87 3.19
C ASP A 70 4.31 1.41 2.97
N GLY A 71 3.99 0.73 4.06
CA GLY A 71 3.81 -0.70 3.99
C GLY A 71 3.06 -1.29 5.16
N VAL A 72 3.03 -2.62 5.18
CA VAL A 72 2.30 -3.44 6.13
C VAL A 72 3.30 -4.37 6.80
N ILE A 73 3.22 -4.46 8.12
CA ILE A 73 3.99 -5.42 8.91
C ILE A 73 3.58 -6.83 8.50
N HIS A 74 4.53 -7.61 8.00
CA HIS A 74 4.30 -8.98 7.60
C HIS A 74 4.60 -9.94 8.74
N GLU A 75 5.72 -9.72 9.42
CA GLU A 75 6.17 -10.53 10.54
C GLU A 75 6.80 -9.66 11.63
N ARG A 76 6.76 -10.18 12.86
CA ARG A 76 7.45 -9.61 14.00
C ARG A 76 8.07 -10.71 14.84
N LYS A 77 9.22 -10.43 15.45
CA LYS A 77 9.90 -11.30 16.40
C LYS A 77 10.21 -10.51 17.65
N ILE A 78 9.68 -10.97 18.78
CA ILE A 78 10.00 -10.40 20.10
C ILE A 78 11.19 -11.15 20.67
N SER A 79 12.15 -10.41 21.20
CA SER A 79 13.26 -10.97 21.97
C SER A 79 13.41 -10.21 23.28
N GLN A 80 13.76 -10.92 24.34
CA GLN A 80 14.05 -10.34 25.65
C GLN A 80 15.44 -10.80 26.08
N SER A 81 16.35 -9.83 26.25
CA SER A 81 17.63 -10.06 26.94
C SER A 81 17.72 -9.13 28.15
N ASP A 82 18.18 -7.90 27.93
CA ASP A 82 18.29 -6.83 28.92
C ASP A 82 17.13 -5.82 28.81
N ARG A 83 16.65 -5.60 27.58
CA ARG A 83 15.46 -4.81 27.26
C ARG A 83 14.55 -5.63 26.33
N LEU A 84 13.26 -5.31 26.31
CA LEU A 84 12.35 -5.93 25.35
C LEU A 84 12.57 -5.30 23.98
N GLU A 85 12.83 -6.14 22.99
CA GLU A 85 13.07 -5.71 21.62
C GLU A 85 12.12 -6.40 20.65
N CYS A 86 11.82 -5.71 19.55
CA CYS A 86 10.99 -6.20 18.48
C CYS A 86 11.68 -6.01 17.13
N GLU A 87 11.93 -7.10 16.45
CA GLU A 87 12.32 -7.10 15.04
C GLU A 87 11.04 -7.16 14.19
N VAL A 88 10.90 -6.24 13.25
CA VAL A 88 9.74 -6.11 12.37
C VAL A 88 10.21 -6.22 10.93
N ALA A 89 9.57 -7.07 10.13
CA ALA A 89 9.70 -7.06 8.69
C ALA A 89 8.39 -6.62 8.05
N ALA A 90 8.45 -5.56 7.26
CA ALA A 90 7.32 -4.98 6.56
C ALA A 90 7.61 -4.89 5.06
N TYR A 91 6.55 -4.96 4.26
CA TYR A 91 6.62 -4.82 2.81
C TYR A 91 5.57 -3.81 2.36
N THR A 92 5.69 -3.29 1.14
CA THR A 92 4.59 -2.54 0.53
C THR A 92 3.31 -3.37 0.50
N SER A 93 2.15 -2.70 0.38
CA SER A 93 0.83 -3.36 0.39
C SER A 93 0.64 -4.46 -0.64
N LEU A 94 1.52 -4.56 -1.65
CA LEU A 94 1.55 -5.66 -2.62
C LEU A 94 1.69 -7.04 -1.96
N ILE A 95 2.32 -7.12 -0.79
CA ILE A 95 2.43 -8.38 -0.04
C ILE A 95 1.06 -9.01 0.27
N ARG A 96 -0.01 -8.21 0.32
CA ARG A 96 -1.37 -8.70 0.56
C ARG A 96 -1.85 -9.65 -0.53
N TYR A 97 -1.36 -9.52 -1.77
CA TYR A 97 -1.73 -10.43 -2.86
C TYR A 97 -1.14 -11.85 -2.70
N GLU A 98 -0.20 -12.05 -1.76
CA GLU A 98 0.39 -13.37 -1.52
C GLU A 98 -0.62 -14.37 -0.95
N ARG A 99 -1.62 -13.92 -0.19
CA ARG A 99 -2.62 -14.80 0.44
C ARG A 99 -3.74 -15.26 -0.52
N TYR A 100 -3.80 -14.72 -1.74
CA TYR A 100 -4.85 -15.07 -2.70
C TYR A 100 -4.32 -16.11 -3.67
N ILE A 101 -4.78 -17.34 -3.51
CA ILE A 101 -4.57 -18.39 -4.49
C ILE A 101 -5.60 -18.21 -5.60
N VAL A 102 -5.14 -18.10 -6.85
CA VAL A 102 -5.98 -17.79 -8.00
C VAL A 102 -6.07 -18.95 -8.97
N TYR A 103 -7.28 -19.11 -9.51
CA TYR A 103 -7.60 -19.97 -10.64
C TYR A 103 -8.19 -19.07 -11.72
N ARG A 104 -7.47 -18.93 -12.84
CA ARG A 104 -7.81 -18.03 -13.94
C ARG A 104 -7.50 -18.66 -15.28
N PHE A 105 -8.26 -18.26 -16.29
CA PHE A 105 -7.99 -18.60 -17.67
C PHE A 105 -8.13 -17.33 -18.51
N TYR A 106 -7.02 -16.87 -19.06
CA TYR A 106 -6.98 -15.72 -19.96
C TYR A 106 -6.81 -16.21 -21.39
N GLN A 107 -7.55 -15.63 -22.33
CA GLN A 107 -7.49 -16.00 -23.74
C GLN A 107 -6.26 -15.40 -24.41
N ALA A 108 -5.91 -15.90 -25.59
CA ALA A 108 -5.00 -15.17 -26.47
C ALA A 108 -5.58 -13.77 -26.76
N GLY A 109 -4.72 -12.76 -26.81
CA GLY A 109 -5.11 -11.36 -26.98
C GLY A 109 -5.34 -10.59 -25.68
N THR A 110 -5.58 -11.26 -24.54
CA THR A 110 -5.71 -10.57 -23.24
C THR A 110 -4.43 -9.78 -22.93
N ARG A 111 -4.59 -8.50 -22.60
CA ARG A 111 -3.49 -7.55 -22.35
C ARG A 111 -2.95 -7.68 -20.93
N ALA A 112 -1.66 -7.42 -20.75
CA ALA A 112 -1.01 -7.46 -19.44
C ALA A 112 -1.74 -6.59 -18.39
N GLY A 113 -2.13 -5.36 -18.74
CA GLY A 113 -2.87 -4.46 -17.88
C GLY A 113 -4.27 -4.97 -17.52
N GLU A 114 -4.93 -5.72 -18.41
CA GLU A 114 -6.22 -6.34 -18.10
C GLU A 114 -6.07 -7.41 -17.01
N ILE A 115 -5.02 -8.23 -17.08
CA ILE A 115 -4.70 -9.23 -16.06
C ILE A 115 -4.39 -8.55 -14.73
N ILE A 116 -3.59 -7.47 -14.74
CA ILE A 116 -3.29 -6.72 -13.52
C ILE A 116 -4.54 -6.09 -12.91
N ARG A 117 -5.45 -5.56 -13.72
CA ARG A 117 -6.70 -4.97 -13.22
C ARG A 117 -7.67 -6.01 -12.68
N ASP A 118 -7.73 -7.21 -13.26
CA ASP A 118 -8.50 -8.33 -12.72
C ASP A 118 -7.97 -8.74 -11.33
N LEU A 119 -6.67 -9.03 -11.24
CA LEU A 119 -6.05 -9.48 -10.00
C LEU A 119 -5.97 -8.38 -8.93
N GLY A 120 -5.82 -7.11 -9.35
CA GLY A 120 -5.72 -5.98 -8.44
C GLY A 120 -6.98 -5.75 -7.60
N LYS A 121 -8.15 -6.10 -8.15
CA LYS A 121 -9.44 -5.98 -7.45
C LYS A 121 -9.60 -6.95 -6.29
N LEU A 122 -8.78 -8.00 -6.19
CA LEU A 122 -8.87 -9.03 -5.15
C LEU A 122 -8.76 -8.47 -3.73
N ILE A 123 -8.11 -7.32 -3.55
CA ILE A 123 -7.92 -6.69 -2.23
C ILE A 123 -8.71 -5.38 -2.05
N ASP A 124 -9.54 -4.98 -3.01
CA ASP A 124 -10.22 -3.67 -2.99
C ASP A 124 -11.20 -3.51 -1.80
N GLY A 125 -11.74 -4.64 -1.33
CA GLY A 125 -12.54 -4.72 -0.11
C GLY A 125 -11.74 -4.54 1.20
N GLU A 126 -10.42 -4.68 1.17
CA GLU A 126 -9.54 -4.50 2.33
C GLU A 126 -8.80 -3.17 2.33
N ILE A 127 -8.28 -2.78 1.17
CA ILE A 127 -7.66 -1.48 0.95
C ILE A 127 -8.13 -0.96 -0.41
N PRO A 128 -8.48 0.31 -0.55
CA PRO A 128 -8.77 0.89 -1.86
C PRO A 128 -7.58 0.69 -2.79
N VAL A 129 -7.81 0.15 -3.99
CA VAL A 129 -6.79 0.00 -5.01
C VAL A 129 -7.12 0.89 -6.20
N ASN A 130 -6.30 1.91 -6.43
CA ASN A 130 -6.39 2.67 -7.67
C ASN A 130 -5.66 1.91 -8.79
N LEU A 131 -6.37 1.63 -9.87
CA LEU A 131 -5.86 0.91 -11.04
C LEU A 131 -5.88 1.78 -12.32
N SER A 132 -6.20 3.07 -12.22
CA SER A 132 -6.42 3.93 -13.39
C SER A 132 -5.17 4.17 -14.23
N GLY A 133 -3.98 4.13 -13.63
CA GLY A 133 -2.72 4.28 -14.37
C GLY A 133 -2.13 2.97 -14.89
N VAL A 134 -2.81 1.83 -14.71
CA VAL A 134 -2.34 0.55 -15.23
C VAL A 134 -2.47 0.55 -16.75
N GLU A 135 -1.34 0.61 -17.44
CA GLU A 135 -1.26 0.48 -18.90
C GLU A 135 -1.46 -0.97 -19.35
N ASP A 136 -2.05 -1.14 -20.52
CA ASP A 136 -2.39 -2.44 -21.10
C ASP A 136 -1.17 -3.26 -21.48
N GLY A 137 -0.13 -2.63 -22.03
CA GLY A 137 1.03 -3.32 -22.55
C GLY A 137 0.69 -4.39 -23.60
N ASP A 138 1.62 -5.33 -23.76
CA ASP A 138 1.52 -6.48 -24.66
C ASP A 138 0.36 -7.43 -24.33
N SER A 139 -0.14 -8.06 -25.38
CA SER A 139 -1.14 -9.12 -25.32
C SER A 139 -0.51 -10.51 -25.24
N LEU A 140 -1.21 -11.43 -24.57
CA LEU A 140 -0.87 -12.85 -24.60
C LEU A 140 -0.91 -13.40 -26.03
N LEU A 141 0.16 -14.09 -26.44
CA LEU A 141 0.24 -14.76 -27.75
C LEU A 141 -0.56 -16.07 -27.81
N SER A 142 -0.84 -16.66 -26.64
CA SER A 142 -1.59 -17.90 -26.47
C SER A 142 -2.43 -17.84 -25.20
N PRO A 143 -3.49 -18.65 -25.07
CA PRO A 143 -4.24 -18.73 -23.82
C PRO A 143 -3.34 -19.13 -22.65
N TRP A 144 -3.61 -18.57 -21.47
CA TRP A 144 -2.86 -18.86 -20.25
C TRP A 144 -3.79 -19.33 -19.14
N ARG A 145 -3.62 -20.59 -18.74
CA ARG A 145 -4.27 -21.19 -17.58
C ARG A 145 -3.38 -21.06 -16.36
N ILE A 146 -3.94 -20.51 -15.29
CA ILE A 146 -3.28 -20.33 -14.00
C ILE A 146 -4.04 -21.18 -12.98
N GLU A 147 -3.31 -22.03 -12.28
CA GLU A 147 -3.86 -22.92 -11.27
C GLU A 147 -2.97 -22.94 -10.04
N ASN A 148 -3.57 -22.77 -8.87
CA ASN A 148 -2.89 -22.87 -7.59
C ASN A 148 -1.67 -21.94 -7.46
N GLU A 149 -1.73 -20.74 -8.04
CA GLU A 149 -0.69 -19.73 -7.94
C GLU A 149 -1.15 -18.54 -7.10
N THR A 150 -0.23 -17.87 -6.42
CA THR A 150 -0.59 -16.64 -5.71
C THR A 150 -0.82 -15.49 -6.69
N ALA A 151 -1.79 -14.62 -6.41
CA ALA A 151 -2.02 -13.41 -7.21
C ALA A 151 -0.73 -12.58 -7.33
N LEU A 152 0.03 -12.46 -6.23
CA LEU A 152 1.33 -11.77 -6.23
C LEU A 152 2.32 -12.37 -7.25
N LYS A 153 2.42 -13.70 -7.32
CA LYS A 153 3.34 -14.37 -8.25
C LYS A 153 2.91 -14.16 -9.69
N VAL A 154 1.62 -14.28 -10.00
CA VAL A 154 1.07 -14.03 -11.34
C VAL A 154 1.30 -12.58 -11.75
N MET A 155 0.92 -11.64 -10.88
CA MET A 155 1.10 -10.20 -11.09
C MET A 155 2.57 -9.85 -11.37
N ARG A 156 3.52 -10.40 -10.60
CA ARG A 156 4.96 -10.22 -10.85
C ARG A 156 5.39 -10.78 -12.20
N SER A 157 4.87 -11.94 -12.60
CA SER A 157 5.17 -12.54 -13.89
C SER A 157 4.72 -11.65 -15.05
N VAL A 158 3.52 -11.08 -14.95
CA VAL A 158 2.95 -10.15 -15.94
C VAL A 158 3.76 -8.83 -15.97
N ALA A 159 4.09 -8.28 -14.80
CA ALA A 159 4.82 -7.01 -14.69
C ALA A 159 6.28 -7.06 -15.17
N ARG A 160 6.85 -8.26 -15.38
CA ARG A 160 8.23 -8.40 -15.88
C ARG A 160 8.39 -7.96 -17.35
N GLY A 161 7.32 -7.96 -18.13
CA GLY A 161 7.35 -7.63 -19.57
C GLY A 161 6.92 -6.21 -19.93
N THR A 162 6.10 -5.54 -19.10
CA THR A 162 5.26 -4.45 -19.63
C THR A 162 4.95 -3.30 -18.69
N SER A 163 5.10 -3.42 -17.37
CA SER A 163 4.55 -2.39 -16.47
C SER A 163 5.32 -2.21 -15.17
N CYS A 164 5.83 -0.99 -14.97
CA CYS A 164 6.45 -0.48 -13.75
C CYS A 164 5.46 -0.36 -12.56
N TRP A 165 4.15 -0.45 -12.80
CA TRP A 165 3.10 -0.15 -11.83
C TRP A 165 3.07 -1.08 -10.61
N LEU A 166 3.37 -2.37 -10.82
CA LEU A 166 3.53 -3.34 -9.74
C LEU A 166 4.86 -3.24 -9.00
N ARG A 167 5.81 -2.43 -9.48
CA ARG A 167 7.08 -2.22 -8.79
C ARG A 167 7.08 -0.97 -7.90
N MET A 168 6.10 -0.06 -8.03
CA MET A 168 6.30 1.31 -7.54
C MET A 168 5.25 1.93 -6.62
N LYS A 169 4.11 1.27 -6.35
CA LYS A 169 3.16 1.51 -5.24
C LYS A 169 1.73 1.32 -5.75
N PRO A 170 0.92 0.37 -5.23
CA PRO A 170 -0.53 0.52 -5.37
C PRO A 170 -0.87 1.87 -4.73
N CYS A 171 -1.50 2.79 -5.46
CA CYS A 171 -1.68 4.16 -5.01
C CYS A 171 -2.52 4.20 -3.73
N LEU A 172 -1.83 4.16 -2.59
CA LEU A 172 -2.35 4.48 -1.27
C LEU A 172 -2.48 5.99 -1.07
N SER A 173 -2.21 6.80 -2.10
CA SER A 173 -2.52 8.22 -2.10
C SER A 173 -3.99 8.43 -2.45
N TYR A 174 -4.88 8.02 -1.56
CA TYR A 174 -6.17 8.69 -1.46
C TYR A 174 -5.95 9.93 -0.60
N LEU A 175 -6.48 11.06 -1.05
CA LEU A 175 -6.77 12.16 -0.13
C LEU A 175 -7.93 11.68 0.74
N SER A 176 -7.71 11.63 2.05
CA SER A 176 -8.77 11.35 3.03
C SER A 176 -9.37 12.68 3.43
N PHE A 177 -10.69 12.79 3.31
CA PHE A 177 -11.44 13.95 3.78
C PHE A 177 -12.24 13.50 5.01
N ASP A 178 -12.04 14.13 6.15
CA ASP A 178 -12.79 13.90 7.39
C ASP A 178 -14.11 14.72 7.44
N GLY A 179 -14.27 15.66 6.51
CA GLY A 179 -15.48 16.45 6.35
C GLY A 179 -15.56 17.67 7.26
N VAL A 180 -14.49 18.04 7.98
CA VAL A 180 -14.44 19.20 8.86
C VAL A 180 -13.76 20.39 8.18
N ASP A 181 -12.52 20.25 7.71
CA ASP A 181 -11.74 21.38 7.18
C ASP A 181 -10.85 21.07 5.96
N ASP A 182 -11.14 19.96 5.27
CA ASP A 182 -10.38 19.56 4.08
C ASP A 182 -10.75 20.36 2.83
N ARG A 183 -9.73 20.80 2.08
CA ARG A 183 -9.92 21.39 0.75
C ARG A 183 -8.77 21.06 -0.18
N VAL A 184 -9.09 20.93 -1.47
CA VAL A 184 -8.11 20.85 -2.54
C VAL A 184 -8.12 22.17 -3.27
N GLU A 185 -6.99 22.88 -3.22
CA GLU A 185 -6.83 24.18 -3.86
C GLU A 185 -5.87 24.05 -5.04
N VAL A 186 -6.31 24.53 -6.19
CA VAL A 186 -5.44 24.70 -7.37
C VAL A 186 -5.05 26.17 -7.41
N ALA A 187 -3.75 26.45 -7.33
CA ALA A 187 -3.25 27.83 -7.38
C ALA A 187 -3.70 28.53 -8.68
N HIS A 188 -4.08 29.81 -8.56
CA HIS A 188 -4.51 30.60 -9.71
C HIS A 188 -3.42 30.65 -10.79
N SER A 189 -3.81 30.39 -12.04
CA SER A 189 -2.98 30.56 -13.23
C SER A 189 -3.84 31.16 -14.34
N ALA A 190 -3.25 32.04 -15.16
CA ALA A 190 -3.93 32.56 -16.35
C ALA A 190 -4.34 31.44 -17.33
N SER A 191 -3.66 30.29 -17.30
CA SER A 191 -4.03 29.08 -18.06
C SER A 191 -5.27 28.36 -17.54
N LEU A 192 -5.73 28.69 -16.34
CA LEU A 192 -6.94 28.19 -15.70
C LEU A 192 -8.08 29.21 -15.78
N ASN A 193 -7.90 30.31 -16.53
CA ASN A 193 -8.97 31.25 -16.82
C ASN A 193 -9.98 30.59 -17.76
N ILE A 194 -11.11 30.19 -17.20
CA ILE A 194 -12.15 29.45 -17.88
C ILE A 194 -12.86 30.37 -18.89
N SER A 195 -12.58 30.20 -20.18
CA SER A 195 -13.20 30.97 -21.28
C SER A 195 -14.40 30.28 -21.94
N SER A 196 -14.68 29.04 -21.54
CA SER A 196 -15.78 28.19 -22.01
C SER A 196 -16.29 27.32 -20.86
N SER A 197 -17.38 26.58 -21.02
CA SER A 197 -17.82 25.62 -19.99
C SER A 197 -16.72 24.61 -19.65
N ILE A 198 -16.60 24.26 -18.37
CA ILE A 198 -15.76 23.14 -17.90
C ILE A 198 -16.62 22.07 -17.21
N THR A 199 -16.09 20.85 -17.16
CA THR A 199 -16.63 19.75 -16.36
C THR A 199 -15.58 19.35 -15.33
N VAL A 200 -16.01 19.15 -14.09
CA VAL A 200 -15.17 18.64 -13.00
C VAL A 200 -15.77 17.30 -12.55
N GLU A 201 -14.94 16.27 -12.48
CA GLU A 201 -15.32 14.95 -11.99
C GLU A 201 -14.37 14.49 -10.87
N ALA A 202 -14.92 13.78 -9.88
CA ALA A 202 -14.16 13.22 -8.77
C ALA A 202 -14.72 11.85 -8.41
N HIS A 203 -13.83 10.88 -8.18
CA HIS A 203 -14.17 9.56 -7.66
C HIS A 203 -14.00 9.57 -6.14
N VAL A 204 -15.11 9.46 -5.41
CA VAL A 204 -15.13 9.49 -3.94
C VAL A 204 -15.52 8.12 -3.40
N ARG A 205 -14.81 7.66 -2.36
CA ARG A 205 -15.19 6.49 -1.56
C ARG A 205 -15.57 6.97 -0.15
N PRO A 206 -16.87 7.07 0.18
CA PRO A 206 -17.31 7.45 1.53
C PRO A 206 -16.79 6.44 2.56
N SER A 207 -16.28 6.92 3.69
CA SER A 207 -15.86 6.08 4.82
C SER A 207 -17.04 5.59 5.67
N GLU A 208 -18.16 6.31 5.65
CA GLU A 208 -19.40 5.94 6.36
C GLU A 208 -20.53 5.61 5.38
N SER A 209 -21.27 4.54 5.68
CA SER A 209 -22.47 4.15 4.91
C SER A 209 -23.68 4.91 5.46
N PRO A 210 -24.47 5.61 4.61
CA PRO A 210 -25.66 6.35 5.07
C PRO A 210 -26.83 5.46 5.53
N PHE A 211 -26.64 4.14 5.65
CA PHE A 211 -27.70 3.17 5.95
C PHE A 211 -27.52 2.40 7.27
N SER A 212 -26.64 2.82 8.18
CA SER A 212 -26.47 2.11 9.46
C SER A 212 -27.53 2.42 10.54
N ASP A 213 -28.44 3.38 10.31
CA ASP A 213 -29.49 3.74 11.27
C ASP A 213 -30.90 3.44 10.73
N ARG A 214 -31.24 2.15 10.61
CA ARG A 214 -32.63 1.65 10.73
C ARG A 214 -32.64 0.20 11.24
N ARG A 215 -32.60 0.04 12.56
CA ARG A 215 -33.26 -1.06 13.28
C ARG A 215 -33.83 -0.53 14.58
#